data_AF-A0A0D2MAQ0-F1
#
_entry.id   AF-A0A0D2MAQ0-F1
#
_cell.length_a   1.000
_cell.length_b   1.000
_cell.length_c   1.000
_cell.angle_alpha   90.00
_cell.angle_beta   90.00
_cell.angle_gamma   90.00
#
_symmetry.space_group_name_H-M   'P 1'
#
loop_
_entity.id
_entity.type
_entity.pdbx_description
1 polymer ?
#
loop_
_entity_poly.entity_id
_entity_poly.type
_entity_poly.pdbx_seq_one_letter_code
_entity_poly.pdbx_strand_id
1 'polypeptide(L)'
;MLVRPYARHAHVSDAYRTPPTNYVQLLQHIATAKRLNQLDALIKDYGDKFDAVHVSAALAVVPRLLGDAVERGSGLEPGRREQPEQILTRLQEMATAQTERMQVRQISNMIWSLGKCHKLTGGRDEAGPGRALARRLLAELARGNHRKLHQGGRLTDAAQLLHGLARLRLRAPAAQAAVAKLARGAVAAGRPVAASNLALIMWGFGRLGYKDPGTLRLLADRVAEEKLYLRPWSAAAALRTLQVQHVRHDALAAAAAEVRARARGGALG
;
A
#
# COMPACT_ATOMS: atom_id res chain seq x y z
N MET A 1 23.42 -13.75 39.65
CA MET A 1 22.83 -12.97 38.54
C MET A 1 21.66 -13.75 37.96
N LEU A 2 20.43 -13.35 38.32
CA LEU A 2 19.20 -13.99 37.86
C LEU A 2 18.85 -13.46 36.46
N VAL A 3 18.93 -14.34 35.46
CA VAL A 3 18.44 -14.06 34.11
C VAL A 3 16.93 -13.90 34.19
N ARG A 4 16.43 -12.66 34.04
CA ARG A 4 14.98 -12.41 33.93
C ARG A 4 14.48 -13.12 32.67
N PRO A 5 13.50 -14.05 32.79
CA PRO A 5 12.91 -14.68 31.62
C PRO A 5 12.09 -13.62 30.88
N TYR A 6 12.66 -13.07 29.80
CA TYR A 6 11.92 -12.23 28.88
C TYR A 6 10.84 -13.08 28.18
N ALA A 7 9.59 -12.83 28.57
CA ALA A 7 8.41 -12.85 27.73
C ALA A 7 8.24 -14.08 26.80
N ARG A 8 7.96 -15.25 27.38
CA ARG A 8 7.21 -16.33 26.70
C ARG A 8 5.69 -16.17 26.88
N HIS A 9 5.19 -14.94 26.76
CA HIS A 9 3.76 -14.64 26.68
C HIS A 9 3.41 -14.15 25.28
N ALA A 10 3.87 -14.87 24.24
CA ALA A 10 3.18 -14.83 22.96
C ALA A 10 1.85 -15.56 23.17
N HIS A 11 0.87 -14.81 23.68
CA HIS A 11 -0.46 -15.29 23.98
C HIS A 11 -1.02 -16.03 22.76
N VAL A 12 -1.47 -17.25 23.02
CA VAL A 12 -2.48 -17.94 22.22
C VAL A 12 -3.50 -16.91 21.76
N SER A 13 -3.74 -16.86 20.45
CA SER A 13 -4.68 -16.00 19.74
C SER A 13 -5.99 -15.79 20.52
N ASP A 14 -6.02 -14.82 21.43
CA ASP A 14 -7.26 -14.39 22.05
C ASP A 14 -8.00 -13.57 20.99
N ALA A 15 -9.01 -14.19 20.41
CA ALA A 15 -9.84 -13.62 19.37
C ALA A 15 -10.80 -12.58 19.98
N TYR A 16 -10.26 -11.51 20.57
CA TYR A 16 -11.00 -10.39 21.15
C TYR A 16 -11.77 -10.68 22.45
N ARG A 17 -11.50 -11.77 23.18
CA ARG A 17 -12.31 -12.09 24.37
C ARG A 17 -11.93 -11.24 25.58
N THR A 18 -10.73 -10.64 25.60
CA THR A 18 -10.29 -9.75 26.67
C THR A 18 -9.96 -8.35 26.15
N PRO A 19 -10.14 -7.30 26.99
CA PRO A 19 -9.64 -5.95 26.70
C PRO A 19 -8.12 -5.94 26.43
N PRO A 20 -7.61 -5.21 25.41
CA PRO A 20 -6.17 -5.06 25.21
C PRO A 20 -5.56 -4.29 26.38
N THR A 21 -4.60 -4.90 27.06
CA THR A 21 -3.93 -4.33 28.25
C THR A 21 -2.66 -3.57 27.91
N ASN A 22 -2.15 -3.73 26.69
CA ASN A 22 -0.91 -3.09 26.24
C ASN A 22 -0.93 -2.77 24.74
N TYR A 23 0.08 -2.00 24.33
CA TYR A 23 0.30 -1.56 22.95
C TYR A 23 0.24 -2.70 21.91
N VAL A 24 0.93 -3.81 22.19
CA VAL A 24 1.05 -4.92 21.23
C VAL A 24 -0.28 -5.65 21.08
N GLN A 25 -0.98 -5.89 22.19
CA GLN A 25 -2.32 -6.48 22.17
C GLN A 25 -3.33 -5.61 21.41
N LEU A 26 -3.30 -4.29 21.61
CA LEU A 26 -4.19 -3.37 20.88
C LEU A 26 -3.94 -3.44 19.37
N LEU A 27 -2.68 -3.36 18.95
CA LEU A 27 -2.31 -3.48 17.55
C LEU A 27 -2.72 -4.84 16.95
N GLN A 28 -2.55 -5.92 17.73
CA GLN A 28 -2.97 -7.25 17.32
C GLN A 28 -4.49 -7.33 17.14
N HIS A 29 -5.27 -6.79 18.08
CA HIS A 29 -6.73 -6.73 17.97
C HIS A 29 -7.16 -5.95 16.73
N ILE A 30 -6.56 -4.80 16.44
CA ILE A 30 -6.83 -4.04 15.21
C ILE A 30 -6.57 -4.92 13.98
N ALA A 31 -5.38 -5.54 13.91
CA ALA A 31 -4.97 -6.33 12.75
C ALA A 31 -5.85 -7.57 12.52
N THR A 32 -6.29 -8.22 13.60
CA THR A 32 -7.09 -9.46 13.56
C THR A 32 -8.60 -9.22 13.58
N ALA A 33 -9.06 -7.97 13.59
CA ALA A 33 -10.48 -7.66 13.49
C ALA A 33 -11.10 -8.40 12.29
N LYS A 34 -12.23 -9.08 12.51
CA LYS A 34 -12.91 -9.87 11.48
C LYS A 34 -14.13 -9.15 10.91
N ARG A 35 -14.65 -8.17 11.65
CA ARG A 35 -15.84 -7.42 11.30
C ARG A 35 -15.64 -5.93 11.56
N LEU A 36 -16.35 -5.10 10.81
CA LEU A 36 -16.26 -3.65 10.91
C LEU A 36 -16.72 -3.12 12.28
N ASN A 37 -17.76 -3.73 12.87
CA ASN A 37 -18.23 -3.38 14.21
C ASN A 37 -17.20 -3.64 15.33
N GLN A 38 -16.34 -4.65 15.17
CA GLN A 38 -15.24 -4.90 16.11
C GLN A 38 -14.20 -3.77 16.04
N LEU A 39 -13.84 -3.34 14.83
CA LEU A 39 -12.93 -2.20 14.64
C LEU A 39 -13.54 -0.91 15.20
N ASP A 40 -14.84 -0.66 14.96
CA ASP A 40 -15.56 0.49 15.52
C ASP A 40 -15.53 0.50 17.05
N ALA A 41 -15.75 -0.66 17.69
CA ALA A 41 -15.65 -0.79 19.14
C ALA A 41 -14.23 -0.45 19.64
N LEU A 42 -13.16 -0.94 19.00
CA LEU A 42 -11.80 -0.55 19.39
C LEU A 42 -11.53 0.95 19.26
N ILE A 43 -12.03 1.57 18.20
CA ILE A 43 -11.86 3.01 17.97
C ILE A 43 -12.58 3.80 19.06
N LYS A 44 -13.79 3.37 19.47
CA LYS A 44 -14.56 4.01 20.54
C LYS A 44 -13.92 3.82 21.91
N ASP A 45 -13.49 2.60 22.23
CA ASP A 45 -13.03 2.23 23.57
C ASP A 45 -11.56 2.62 23.82
N TYR A 46 -10.74 2.71 22.76
CA TYR A 46 -9.28 2.91 22.87
C TYR A 46 -8.71 3.94 21.91
N GLY A 47 -9.55 4.72 21.20
CA GLY A 47 -9.10 5.67 20.18
C GLY A 47 -8.17 6.76 20.70
N ASP A 48 -8.30 7.12 21.98
CA ASP A 48 -7.41 8.04 22.71
C ASP A 48 -5.96 7.50 22.83
N LYS A 49 -5.80 6.17 22.82
CA LYS A 49 -4.51 5.48 22.88
C LYS A 49 -3.90 5.22 21.50
N PHE A 50 -4.60 5.54 20.41
CA PHE A 50 -4.10 5.28 19.07
C PHE A 50 -2.99 6.26 18.70
N ASP A 51 -1.85 5.71 18.30
CA ASP A 51 -0.75 6.45 17.69
C ASP A 51 -0.73 6.26 16.15
N ALA A 52 0.28 6.80 15.48
CA ALA A 52 0.45 6.67 14.04
C ALA A 52 0.49 5.21 13.54
N VAL A 53 0.98 4.25 14.34
CA VAL A 53 1.01 2.82 13.97
C VAL A 53 -0.39 2.23 14.04
N HIS A 54 -1.11 2.46 15.14
CA HIS A 54 -2.47 1.97 15.32
C HIS A 54 -3.42 2.53 14.27
N VAL A 55 -3.37 3.83 14.01
CA VAL A 55 -4.21 4.48 12.99
C VAL A 55 -3.93 3.91 11.60
N SER A 56 -2.66 3.75 11.24
CA SER A 56 -2.27 3.15 9.96
C SER A 56 -2.76 1.70 9.85
N ALA A 57 -2.62 0.90 10.91
CA ALA A 57 -3.10 -0.48 10.93
C ALA A 57 -4.62 -0.56 10.84
N ALA A 58 -5.34 0.32 11.54
CA ALA A 58 -6.80 0.40 11.49
C ALA A 58 -7.28 0.74 10.08
N LEU A 59 -6.71 1.76 9.43
CA LEU A 59 -7.00 2.07 8.02
C LEU A 59 -6.62 0.91 7.09
N ALA A 60 -5.51 0.21 7.35
CA ALA A 60 -5.05 -0.94 6.56
C ALA A 60 -6.05 -2.10 6.53
N VAL A 61 -6.80 -2.34 7.62
CA VAL A 61 -7.75 -3.45 7.70
C VAL A 61 -9.11 -3.13 7.10
N VAL A 62 -9.52 -1.87 7.03
CA VAL A 62 -10.86 -1.48 6.53
C VAL A 62 -11.19 -2.08 5.16
N PRO A 63 -10.33 -2.02 4.11
CA PRO A 63 -10.64 -2.64 2.83
C PRO A 63 -11.02 -4.12 2.93
N ARG A 64 -10.31 -4.89 3.77
CA ARG A 64 -10.57 -6.32 3.99
C ARG A 64 -11.90 -6.52 4.73
N LEU A 65 -12.20 -5.70 5.74
CA LEU A 65 -13.43 -5.80 6.53
C LEU A 65 -14.69 -5.50 5.72
N LEU A 66 -14.55 -4.72 4.66
CA LEU A 66 -15.63 -4.40 3.72
C LEU A 66 -15.76 -5.44 2.59
N GLY A 67 -14.80 -6.37 2.49
CA GLY A 67 -14.87 -7.56 1.63
C GLY A 67 -14.98 -7.26 0.13
N ASP A 68 -15.67 -8.17 -0.58
CA ASP A 68 -15.82 -8.17 -2.03
C ASP A 68 -16.35 -6.86 -2.62
N ALA A 69 -17.16 -6.11 -1.86
CA ALA A 69 -17.69 -4.80 -2.27
C ALA A 69 -16.57 -3.81 -2.65
N VAL A 70 -15.41 -3.93 -1.99
CA VAL A 70 -14.21 -3.10 -2.23
C VAL A 70 -13.33 -3.71 -3.30
N GLU A 71 -13.16 -5.03 -3.26
CA GLU A 71 -12.26 -5.74 -4.17
C GLU A 71 -12.75 -5.69 -5.62
N ARG A 72 -14.04 -5.97 -5.83
CA ARG A 72 -14.70 -5.92 -7.15
C ARG A 72 -15.06 -4.50 -7.55
N GLY A 73 -15.08 -3.57 -6.59
CA GLY A 73 -15.34 -2.15 -6.83
C GLY A 73 -16.76 -1.87 -7.31
N SER A 74 -17.72 -2.69 -6.89
CA SER A 74 -19.17 -2.53 -7.08
C SER A 74 -19.75 -1.45 -6.17
N GLY A 75 -19.02 -1.04 -5.14
CA GLY A 75 -19.54 -0.13 -4.13
C GLY A 75 -20.31 -0.90 -3.04
N LEU A 76 -20.74 -0.18 -2.01
CA LEU A 76 -21.69 -0.67 -1.02
C LEU A 76 -23.09 -0.19 -1.38
N GLU A 77 -24.10 -0.99 -1.05
CA GLU A 77 -25.51 -0.58 -1.10
C GLU A 77 -25.73 0.65 -0.20
N PRO A 78 -26.58 1.62 -0.59
CA PRO A 78 -26.78 2.87 0.17
C PRO A 78 -27.02 2.65 1.67
N GLY A 79 -27.90 1.73 2.06
CA GLY A 79 -28.19 1.41 3.46
C GLY A 79 -27.06 0.73 4.24
N ARG A 80 -25.95 0.37 3.58
CA ARG A 80 -24.75 -0.22 4.20
C ARG A 80 -23.55 0.71 4.21
N ARG A 81 -23.68 1.97 3.75
CA ARG A 81 -22.57 2.92 3.64
C ARG A 81 -22.28 3.68 4.93
N GLU A 82 -23.30 3.97 5.71
CA GLU A 82 -23.21 4.90 6.85
C GLU A 82 -22.12 4.50 7.86
N GLN A 83 -22.16 3.27 8.37
CA GLN A 83 -21.17 2.81 9.35
C GLN A 83 -19.72 2.80 8.77
N PRO A 84 -19.44 2.24 7.59
CA PRO A 84 -18.12 2.36 6.95
C PRO A 84 -17.64 3.79 6.78
N GLU A 85 -18.51 4.70 6.34
CA GLU A 85 -18.16 6.11 6.14
C GLU A 85 -17.82 6.79 7.48
N GLN A 86 -18.62 6.59 8.52
CA GLN A 86 -18.34 7.12 9.86
C GLN A 86 -16.99 6.63 10.41
N ILE A 87 -16.69 5.34 10.26
CA ILE A 87 -15.42 4.76 10.71
C ILE A 87 -14.25 5.33 9.92
N LEU A 88 -14.39 5.43 8.59
CA LEU A 88 -13.36 6.02 7.73
C LEU A 88 -13.13 7.49 8.07
N THR A 89 -14.17 8.27 8.33
CA THR A 89 -14.06 9.67 8.74
C THR A 89 -13.27 9.81 10.05
N ARG A 90 -13.66 9.07 11.10
CA ARG A 90 -12.92 9.09 12.39
C ARG A 90 -11.45 8.71 12.22
N LEU A 91 -11.17 7.65 11.45
CA LEU A 91 -9.79 7.23 11.18
C LEU A 91 -9.01 8.25 10.36
N GLN A 92 -9.66 8.98 9.44
CA GLN A 92 -9.02 10.05 8.67
C GLN A 92 -8.69 11.26 9.55
N GLU A 93 -9.57 11.62 10.49
CA GLU A 93 -9.31 12.67 11.48
C GLU A 93 -8.13 12.29 12.39
N MET A 94 -8.12 11.07 12.92
CA MET A 94 -7.00 10.54 13.70
C MET A 94 -5.68 10.53 12.89
N ALA A 95 -5.73 10.13 11.61
CA ALA A 95 -4.56 10.12 10.74
C ALA A 95 -4.05 11.53 10.45
N THR A 96 -4.97 12.49 10.29
CA THR A 96 -4.66 13.91 10.10
C THR A 96 -3.87 14.46 11.30
N ALA A 97 -4.27 14.12 12.53
CA ALA A 97 -3.56 14.53 13.75
C ALA A 97 -2.16 13.90 13.88
N GLN A 98 -1.93 12.72 13.28
CA GLN A 98 -0.68 11.96 13.41
C GLN A 98 0.26 12.09 12.20
N THR A 99 -0.10 12.89 11.18
CA THR A 99 0.57 12.91 9.86
C THR A 99 2.08 13.17 9.95
N GLU A 100 2.51 14.10 10.80
CA GLU A 100 3.94 14.46 10.96
C GLU A 100 4.78 13.37 11.65
N ARG A 101 4.13 12.42 12.33
CA ARG A 101 4.79 11.31 13.05
C ARG A 101 4.86 10.03 12.24
N MET A 102 4.29 10.01 11.04
CA MET A 102 4.18 8.81 10.22
C MET A 102 5.46 8.53 9.45
N GLN A 103 5.84 7.26 9.45
CA GLN A 103 6.89 6.71 8.61
C GLN A 103 6.33 6.32 7.25
N VAL A 104 7.22 6.12 6.27
CA VAL A 104 6.85 5.78 4.89
C VAL A 104 5.95 4.54 4.79
N ARG A 105 6.19 3.50 5.59
CA ARG A 105 5.32 2.31 5.61
C ARG A 105 3.90 2.61 6.11
N GLN A 106 3.76 3.51 7.09
CA GLN A 106 2.43 3.89 7.56
C GLN A 106 1.71 4.71 6.49
N ILE A 107 2.42 5.65 5.86
CA ILE A 107 1.92 6.44 4.73
C ILE A 107 1.50 5.53 3.57
N SER A 108 2.32 4.55 3.18
CA SER A 108 2.01 3.63 2.09
C SER A 108 0.75 2.81 2.35
N ASN A 109 0.63 2.25 3.55
CA ASN A 109 -0.55 1.49 3.97
C ASN A 109 -1.82 2.34 3.89
N MET A 110 -1.78 3.58 4.40
CA MET A 110 -2.96 4.45 4.39
C MET A 110 -3.31 4.91 2.98
N ILE A 111 -2.34 5.32 2.17
CA ILE A 111 -2.59 5.72 0.77
C ILE A 111 -3.18 4.55 -0.02
N TRP A 112 -2.66 3.34 0.18
CA TRP A 112 -3.23 2.13 -0.42
C TRP A 112 -4.67 1.88 0.04
N SER A 113 -4.93 1.95 1.34
CA SER A 113 -6.28 1.76 1.90
C SER A 113 -7.28 2.78 1.41
N LEU A 114 -6.91 4.07 1.41
CA LEU A 114 -7.74 5.15 0.86
C LEU A 114 -8.03 4.88 -0.62
N GLY A 115 -7.03 4.44 -1.40
CA GLY A 115 -7.23 4.06 -2.79
C GLY A 115 -8.13 2.83 -2.98
N LYS A 116 -8.13 1.87 -2.05
CA LYS A 116 -9.06 0.74 -2.07
C LYS A 116 -10.48 1.19 -1.74
N CYS A 117 -10.63 2.02 -0.70
CA CYS A 117 -11.91 2.51 -0.22
C CYS A 117 -12.51 3.67 -1.05
N HIS A 118 -11.76 4.28 -1.99
CA HIS A 118 -12.23 5.49 -2.68
C HIS A 118 -13.60 5.34 -3.35
N LYS A 119 -13.95 4.15 -3.85
CA LYS A 119 -15.25 3.96 -4.54
C LYS A 119 -16.43 3.95 -3.55
N LEU A 120 -16.15 3.61 -2.29
CA LEU A 120 -17.15 3.51 -1.24
C LEU A 120 -17.52 4.88 -0.68
N THR A 121 -16.53 5.76 -0.55
CA THR A 121 -16.70 7.11 0.02
C THR A 121 -17.12 8.15 -1.04
N GLY A 122 -17.85 7.74 -2.09
CA GLY A 122 -18.25 8.65 -3.17
C GLY A 122 -17.07 9.26 -3.96
N GLY A 123 -15.92 8.58 -4.04
CA GLY A 123 -14.61 9.10 -4.47
C GLY A 123 -14.45 9.42 -5.95
N ARG A 124 -15.46 10.05 -6.55
CA ARG A 124 -15.24 11.03 -7.62
C ARG A 124 -14.98 12.43 -7.07
N ASP A 125 -15.40 12.72 -5.83
CA ASP A 125 -15.18 14.03 -5.23
C ASP A 125 -13.67 14.33 -5.14
N GLU A 126 -13.24 15.40 -5.80
CA GLU A 126 -11.85 15.86 -5.81
C GLU A 126 -11.45 16.50 -4.47
N ALA A 127 -12.43 17.02 -3.73
CA ALA A 127 -12.27 17.68 -2.44
C ALA A 127 -12.56 16.75 -1.24
N GLY A 128 -12.94 15.50 -1.49
CA GLY A 128 -13.32 14.57 -0.44
C GLY A 128 -12.21 14.33 0.61
N PRO A 129 -12.57 14.06 1.87
CA PRO A 129 -11.63 14.04 3.00
C PRO A 129 -10.50 13.02 2.83
N GLY A 130 -10.77 11.87 2.19
CA GLY A 130 -9.74 10.87 1.92
C GLY A 130 -8.66 11.35 0.95
N ARG A 131 -9.03 12.17 -0.06
CA ARG A 131 -8.05 12.78 -0.98
C ARG A 131 -7.29 13.92 -0.29
N ALA A 132 -7.95 14.70 0.56
CA ALA A 132 -7.30 15.74 1.35
C ALA A 132 -6.23 15.14 2.28
N LEU A 133 -6.57 14.10 3.03
CA LEU A 133 -5.60 13.34 3.84
C LEU A 133 -4.47 12.78 2.98
N ALA A 134 -4.79 12.15 1.84
CA ALA A 134 -3.77 11.62 0.94
C ALA A 134 -2.78 12.70 0.46
N ARG A 135 -3.26 13.88 0.07
CA ARG A 135 -2.40 15.02 -0.31
C ARG A 135 -1.48 15.45 0.84
N ARG A 136 -2.01 15.53 2.08
CA ARG A 136 -1.21 15.88 3.26
C ARG A 136 -0.10 14.86 3.52
N LEU A 137 -0.44 13.58 3.52
CA LEU A 137 0.53 12.48 3.69
C LEU A 137 1.63 12.50 2.62
N LEU A 138 1.27 12.82 1.37
CA LEU A 138 2.21 12.90 0.25
C LEU A 138 3.09 14.15 0.32
N ALA A 139 2.58 15.26 0.86
CA ALA A 139 3.38 16.44 1.14
C ALA A 139 4.45 16.13 2.19
N GLU A 140 4.10 15.41 3.27
CA GLU A 140 5.10 14.93 4.23
C GLU A 140 6.10 13.98 3.57
N LEU A 141 5.64 13.05 2.72
CA LEU A 141 6.53 12.17 1.93
C LEU A 141 7.54 12.96 1.10
N ALA A 142 7.07 13.98 0.39
CA ALA A 142 7.89 14.81 -0.50
C ALA A 142 8.91 15.67 0.26
N ARG A 143 8.59 16.15 1.46
CA ARG A 143 9.52 16.93 2.31
C ARG A 143 10.74 16.13 2.77
N GLY A 144 10.68 14.80 2.71
CA GLY A 144 11.82 13.96 3.08
C GLY A 144 12.13 13.94 4.59
N ASN A 145 11.23 14.47 5.44
CA ASN A 145 11.37 14.49 6.90
C ASN A 145 11.23 13.11 7.56
N HIS A 146 11.27 12.03 6.78
CA HIS A 146 11.16 10.65 7.26
C HIS A 146 12.48 10.21 7.88
N ARG A 147 12.75 10.70 9.10
CA ARG A 147 13.95 10.45 9.92
C ARG A 147 14.28 8.96 10.16
N LYS A 148 13.43 8.01 9.72
CA LYS A 148 13.61 6.56 9.88
C LYS A 148 13.38 5.75 8.59
N LEU A 149 13.61 6.35 7.42
CA LEU A 149 13.60 5.63 6.13
C LEU A 149 14.56 4.41 6.11
N HIS A 150 15.62 4.45 6.92
CA HIS A 150 16.65 3.41 6.96
C HIS A 150 16.16 2.03 7.45
N GLN A 151 15.05 1.93 8.18
CA GLN A 151 14.53 0.64 8.68
C GLN A 151 13.30 0.12 7.94
N GLY A 152 12.69 0.89 7.03
CA GLY A 152 11.32 0.58 6.58
C GLY A 152 10.94 0.94 5.15
N GLY A 153 11.82 1.50 4.31
CA GLY A 153 11.51 1.75 2.89
C GLY A 153 11.79 0.52 2.02
N ARG A 154 10.79 -0.33 1.80
CA ARG A 154 10.87 -1.48 0.87
C ARG A 154 10.20 -1.13 -0.46
N LEU A 155 10.56 -1.83 -1.53
CA LEU A 155 9.85 -1.70 -2.81
C LEU A 155 8.35 -2.05 -2.69
N THR A 156 7.96 -2.84 -1.69
CA THR A 156 6.55 -3.06 -1.36
C THR A 156 5.83 -1.75 -1.00
N ASP A 157 6.45 -0.86 -0.23
CA ASP A 157 5.84 0.40 0.19
C ASP A 157 5.70 1.36 -1.01
N ALA A 158 6.72 1.41 -1.88
CA ALA A 158 6.63 2.14 -3.16
C ALA A 158 5.49 1.61 -4.04
N ALA A 159 5.36 0.28 -4.14
CA ALA A 159 4.30 -0.36 -4.92
C ALA A 159 2.91 -0.03 -4.36
N GLN A 160 2.74 -0.09 -3.03
CA GLN A 160 1.49 0.29 -2.34
C GLN A 160 1.14 1.77 -2.54
N LEU A 161 2.11 2.67 -2.39
CA LEU A 161 1.94 4.11 -2.61
C LEU A 161 1.42 4.38 -4.03
N LEU A 162 2.14 3.89 -5.04
CA LEU A 162 1.77 4.13 -6.43
C LEU A 162 0.43 3.48 -6.78
N HIS A 163 0.11 2.32 -6.19
CA HIS A 163 -1.19 1.69 -6.37
C HIS A 163 -2.32 2.53 -5.77
N GLY A 164 -2.16 3.01 -4.53
CA GLY A 164 -3.13 3.88 -3.87
C GLY A 164 -3.34 5.18 -4.64
N LEU A 165 -2.25 5.85 -5.05
CA LEU A 165 -2.27 7.06 -5.89
C LEU A 165 -3.02 6.86 -7.20
N ALA A 166 -2.72 5.77 -7.91
CA ALA A 166 -3.35 5.45 -9.19
C ALA A 166 -4.86 5.24 -9.04
N ARG A 167 -5.31 4.57 -7.97
CA ARG A 167 -6.73 4.39 -7.68
C ARG A 167 -7.40 5.71 -7.28
N LEU A 168 -6.76 6.50 -6.43
CA LEU A 168 -7.22 7.85 -6.06
C LEU A 168 -7.18 8.84 -7.24
N ARG A 169 -6.58 8.47 -8.37
CA ARG A 169 -6.29 9.34 -9.52
C ARG A 169 -5.54 10.61 -9.11
N LEU A 170 -4.70 10.50 -8.09
CA LEU A 170 -4.00 11.65 -7.51
C LEU A 170 -2.62 11.77 -8.15
N ARG A 171 -2.45 12.78 -9.00
CA ARG A 171 -1.13 13.14 -9.56
C ARG A 171 -0.42 14.06 -8.57
N ALA A 172 0.68 13.58 -8.01
CA ALA A 172 1.51 14.31 -7.06
C ALA A 172 2.98 14.20 -7.50
N PRO A 173 3.45 15.05 -8.44
CA PRO A 173 4.78 14.91 -9.06
C PRO A 173 5.92 14.83 -8.06
N ALA A 174 5.89 15.66 -7.01
CA ALA A 174 6.92 15.65 -5.96
C ALA A 174 6.95 14.32 -5.19
N ALA A 175 5.79 13.76 -4.87
CA ALA A 175 5.70 12.46 -4.21
C ALA A 175 6.10 11.31 -5.16
N GLN A 176 5.75 11.39 -6.44
CA GLN A 176 6.20 10.43 -7.45
C GLN A 176 7.73 10.43 -7.57
N ALA A 177 8.36 11.61 -7.59
CA ALA A 177 9.81 11.74 -7.59
C ALA A 177 10.45 11.17 -6.32
N ALA A 178 9.85 11.39 -5.14
CA ALA A 178 10.29 10.79 -3.89
C ALA A 178 10.21 9.25 -3.91
N VAL A 179 9.10 8.70 -4.43
CA VAL A 179 8.94 7.24 -4.60
C VAL A 179 9.92 6.69 -5.63
N ALA A 180 10.18 7.40 -6.73
CA ALA A 180 11.19 7.02 -7.71
C ALA A 180 12.59 6.98 -7.09
N LYS A 181 12.95 7.98 -6.29
CA LYS A 181 14.21 7.99 -5.53
C LYS A 181 14.32 6.78 -4.59
N LEU A 182 13.25 6.46 -3.85
CA LEU A 182 13.21 5.27 -2.99
C LEU A 182 13.37 3.99 -3.81
N ALA A 183 12.70 3.90 -4.95
CA ALA A 183 12.76 2.72 -5.80
C ALA A 183 14.17 2.50 -6.39
N ARG A 184 14.78 3.57 -6.93
CA ARG A 184 16.17 3.54 -7.43
C ARG A 184 17.14 3.13 -6.34
N GLY A 185 17.04 3.73 -5.14
CA GLY A 185 17.93 3.41 -4.03
C GLY A 185 17.83 1.94 -3.58
N ALA A 186 16.62 1.37 -3.58
CA ALA A 186 16.43 -0.04 -3.23
C ALA A 186 16.98 -1.01 -4.30
N VAL A 187 16.83 -0.67 -5.59
CA VAL A 187 17.42 -1.45 -6.69
C VAL A 187 18.95 -1.37 -6.65
N ALA A 188 19.51 -0.16 -6.50
CA ALA A 188 20.95 0.05 -6.42
C ALA A 188 21.60 -0.68 -5.23
N ALA A 189 20.87 -0.83 -4.12
CA ALA A 189 21.32 -1.58 -2.95
C ALA A 189 21.23 -3.11 -3.11
N GLY A 190 20.83 -3.63 -4.28
CA GLY A 190 20.76 -5.07 -4.56
C GLY A 190 19.78 -5.84 -3.66
N ARG A 191 18.79 -5.15 -3.07
CA ARG A 191 17.86 -5.78 -2.12
C ARG A 191 16.95 -6.77 -2.87
N PRO A 192 16.70 -7.98 -2.32
CA PRO A 192 15.76 -8.92 -2.92
C PRO A 192 14.36 -8.30 -3.03
N VAL A 193 13.78 -8.33 -4.23
CA VAL A 193 12.42 -7.81 -4.47
C VAL A 193 11.66 -8.70 -5.43
N ALA A 194 10.42 -9.02 -5.06
CA ALA A 194 9.50 -9.74 -5.92
C ALA A 194 9.20 -8.98 -7.22
N ALA A 195 9.29 -9.66 -8.36
CA ALA A 195 8.94 -9.13 -9.68
C ALA A 195 7.57 -8.45 -9.73
N SER A 196 6.59 -8.94 -8.96
CA SER A 196 5.25 -8.36 -8.85
C SER A 196 5.25 -6.94 -8.28
N ASN A 197 6.11 -6.64 -7.30
CA ASN A 197 6.22 -5.30 -6.72
C ASN A 197 6.84 -4.33 -7.72
N LEU A 198 7.89 -4.74 -8.43
CA LEU A 198 8.52 -3.93 -9.48
C LEU A 198 7.55 -3.62 -10.63
N ALA A 199 6.83 -4.64 -11.11
CA ALA A 199 5.81 -4.45 -12.13
C ALA A 199 4.67 -3.53 -11.65
N LEU A 200 4.29 -3.60 -10.37
CA LEU A 200 3.27 -2.74 -9.80
C LEU A 200 3.75 -1.27 -9.66
N ILE A 201 5.03 -1.06 -9.32
CA ILE A 201 5.65 0.27 -9.35
C ILE A 201 5.60 0.84 -10.77
N MET A 202 6.06 0.08 -11.78
CA MET A 202 6.02 0.50 -13.17
C MET A 202 4.60 0.83 -13.62
N TRP A 203 3.65 -0.09 -13.39
CA TRP A 203 2.23 0.14 -13.70
C TRP A 203 1.70 1.44 -13.08
N GLY A 204 2.03 1.68 -11.81
CA GLY A 204 1.61 2.88 -11.09
C GLY A 204 2.19 4.15 -11.71
N PHE A 205 3.49 4.17 -12.06
CA PHE A 205 4.11 5.28 -12.79
C PHE A 205 3.45 5.50 -14.16
N GLY A 206 3.21 4.44 -14.92
CA GLY A 206 2.52 4.52 -16.21
C GLY A 206 1.11 5.09 -16.08
N ARG A 207 0.35 4.64 -15.08
CA ARG A 207 -1.02 5.11 -14.83
C ARG A 207 -1.09 6.58 -14.41
N LEU A 208 -0.07 7.04 -13.68
CA LEU A 208 0.03 8.39 -13.16
C LEU A 208 0.74 9.36 -14.11
N GLY A 209 1.31 8.88 -15.21
CA GLY A 209 2.01 9.70 -16.21
C GLY A 209 3.38 10.19 -15.75
N TYR A 210 4.08 9.42 -14.90
CA TYR A 210 5.43 9.77 -14.47
C TYR A 210 6.43 9.54 -15.61
N LYS A 211 7.21 10.59 -15.93
CA LYS A 211 8.14 10.64 -17.07
C LYS A 211 9.57 10.78 -16.57
N ASP A 212 10.23 9.65 -16.31
CA ASP A 212 11.68 9.59 -16.10
C ASP A 212 12.19 8.31 -16.78
N PRO A 213 12.70 8.40 -18.02
CA PRO A 213 13.17 7.25 -18.77
C PRO A 213 14.27 6.48 -18.04
N GLY A 214 15.14 7.15 -17.27
CA GLY A 214 16.23 6.50 -16.54
C GLY A 214 15.69 5.60 -15.43
N THR A 215 14.75 6.09 -14.62
CA THR A 215 14.08 5.26 -13.60
C THR A 215 13.30 4.11 -14.22
N LEU A 216 12.58 4.36 -15.32
CA LEU A 216 11.77 3.34 -15.97
C LEU A 216 12.63 2.22 -16.57
N ARG A 217 13.78 2.54 -17.17
CA ARG A 217 14.74 1.56 -17.67
C ARG A 217 15.35 0.75 -16.53
N LEU A 218 15.85 1.41 -15.47
CA LEU A 218 16.40 0.72 -14.30
C LEU A 218 15.41 -0.30 -13.70
N LEU A 219 14.13 0.08 -13.56
CA LEU A 219 13.11 -0.84 -13.06
C LEU A 219 12.82 -1.97 -14.06
N ALA A 220 12.79 -1.68 -15.35
CA ALA A 220 12.58 -2.67 -16.40
C ALA A 220 13.71 -3.69 -16.49
N ASP A 221 14.97 -3.27 -16.36
CA ASP A 221 16.14 -4.13 -16.24
C ASP A 221 15.95 -5.10 -15.08
N ARG A 222 15.63 -4.57 -13.90
CA ARG A 222 15.41 -5.41 -12.71
C ARG A 222 14.22 -6.37 -12.85
N VAL A 223 13.15 -5.98 -13.54
CA VAL A 223 12.03 -6.88 -13.86
C VAL A 223 12.46 -8.00 -14.80
N ALA A 224 13.30 -7.68 -15.80
CA ALA A 224 13.79 -8.66 -16.77
C ALA A 224 14.75 -9.68 -16.12
N GLU A 225 15.58 -9.26 -15.16
CA GLU A 225 16.42 -10.16 -14.35
C GLU A 225 15.58 -11.19 -13.58
N GLU A 226 14.41 -10.79 -13.09
CA GLU A 226 13.49 -11.63 -12.33
C GLU A 226 12.53 -12.47 -13.22
N LYS A 227 12.89 -12.70 -14.49
CA LYS A 227 12.02 -13.36 -15.49
C LYS A 227 11.48 -14.72 -15.04
N LEU A 228 12.20 -15.46 -14.21
CA LEU A 228 11.75 -16.76 -13.70
C LEU A 228 10.47 -16.64 -12.85
N TYR A 229 10.33 -15.56 -12.09
CA TYR A 229 9.21 -15.29 -11.20
C TYR A 229 8.18 -14.31 -11.81
N LEU A 230 8.43 -13.86 -13.03
CA LEU A 230 7.58 -12.91 -13.72
C LEU A 230 6.30 -13.57 -14.22
N ARG A 231 5.15 -13.08 -13.74
CA ARG A 231 3.82 -13.51 -14.21
C ARG A 231 3.43 -12.78 -15.50
N PRO A 232 2.58 -13.36 -16.38
CA PRO A 232 2.16 -12.72 -17.63
C PRO A 232 1.56 -11.31 -17.43
N TRP A 233 0.71 -11.13 -16.42
CA TRP A 233 0.15 -9.81 -16.10
C TRP A 233 1.22 -8.79 -15.71
N SER A 234 2.22 -9.20 -14.91
CA SER A 234 3.31 -8.33 -14.48
C SER A 234 4.15 -7.87 -15.67
N ALA A 235 4.49 -8.79 -16.57
CA ALA A 235 5.21 -8.48 -17.81
C ALA A 235 4.41 -7.49 -18.69
N ALA A 236 3.12 -7.77 -18.90
CA ALA A 236 2.25 -6.91 -19.69
C ALA A 236 2.10 -5.50 -19.09
N ALA A 237 2.00 -5.40 -17.76
CA ALA A 237 1.88 -4.12 -17.07
C ALA A 237 3.16 -3.26 -17.18
N ALA A 238 4.34 -3.90 -17.07
CA ALA A 238 5.63 -3.26 -17.27
C ALA A 238 5.81 -2.80 -18.74
N LEU A 239 5.54 -3.67 -19.72
CA LEU A 239 5.61 -3.33 -21.15
C LEU A 239 4.65 -2.20 -21.52
N ARG A 240 3.40 -2.26 -21.05
CA ARG A 240 2.41 -1.21 -21.31
C ARG A 240 2.86 0.14 -20.74
N THR A 241 3.49 0.12 -19.56
CA THR A 241 4.07 1.34 -18.97
C THR A 241 5.12 1.94 -19.89
N LEU A 242 6.08 1.14 -20.36
CA LEU A 242 7.12 1.60 -21.25
C LEU A 242 6.56 2.10 -22.59
N GLN A 243 5.60 1.40 -23.17
CA GLN A 243 4.92 1.80 -24.39
C GLN A 243 4.23 3.16 -24.25
N VAL A 244 3.45 3.37 -23.18
CA VAL A 244 2.74 4.63 -22.91
C VAL A 244 3.71 5.79 -22.64
N GLN A 245 4.91 5.49 -22.13
CA GLN A 245 5.96 6.48 -21.87
C GLN A 245 6.98 6.60 -23.01
N HIS A 246 6.75 5.92 -24.15
CA HIS A 246 7.65 5.89 -25.31
C HIS A 246 9.10 5.47 -24.97
N VAL A 247 9.27 4.53 -24.04
CA VAL A 247 10.56 3.96 -23.67
C VAL A 247 10.71 2.59 -24.33
N ARG A 248 11.78 2.39 -25.09
CA ARG A 248 12.15 1.07 -25.65
C ARG A 248 13.00 0.28 -24.64
N HIS A 249 12.76 -1.02 -24.52
CA HIS A 249 13.50 -1.91 -23.61
C HIS A 249 13.49 -3.38 -24.08
N ASP A 250 14.48 -3.73 -24.90
CA ASP A 250 14.51 -5.01 -25.62
C ASP A 250 14.61 -6.22 -24.68
N ALA A 251 15.39 -6.11 -23.59
CA ALA A 251 15.52 -7.19 -22.60
C ALA A 251 14.20 -7.54 -21.89
N LEU A 252 13.34 -6.53 -21.64
CA LEU A 252 12.05 -6.77 -20.99
C LEU A 252 11.06 -7.38 -21.99
N ALA A 253 11.12 -6.96 -23.26
CA ALA A 253 10.34 -7.56 -24.33
C ALA A 253 10.68 -9.04 -24.52
N ALA A 254 11.98 -9.38 -24.52
CA ALA A 254 12.44 -10.77 -24.57
C ALA A 254 11.96 -11.58 -23.36
N ALA A 255 12.13 -11.07 -22.14
CA ALA A 255 11.65 -11.73 -20.93
C ALA A 255 10.13 -11.97 -20.96
N ALA A 256 9.34 -11.01 -21.45
CA ALA A 256 7.89 -11.15 -21.59
C ALA A 256 7.50 -12.21 -22.64
N ALA A 257 8.25 -12.31 -23.75
CA ALA A 257 8.05 -13.34 -24.76
C ALA A 257 8.30 -14.75 -24.17
N GLU A 258 9.39 -14.92 -23.40
CA GLU A 258 9.69 -16.17 -22.70
C GLU A 258 8.59 -16.55 -21.69
N VAL A 259 8.10 -15.59 -20.90
CA VAL A 259 6.98 -15.80 -19.96
C VAL A 259 5.72 -16.28 -20.71
N ARG A 260 5.41 -15.67 -21.86
CA ARG A 260 4.26 -16.05 -22.69
C ARG A 260 4.42 -17.44 -23.30
N ALA A 261 5.61 -17.80 -23.77
CA ALA A 261 5.90 -19.11 -24.32
C ALA A 261 5.70 -20.21 -23.26
N ARG A 262 6.26 -20.02 -22.05
CA ARG A 262 6.07 -20.94 -20.92
C ARG A 262 4.59 -21.10 -20.53
N ALA A 263 3.84 -20.02 -20.48
CA ALA A 263 2.41 -20.05 -20.15
C ALA A 263 1.57 -20.83 -21.18
N ARG A 264 2.00 -20.89 -22.45
CA ARG A 264 1.34 -21.69 -23.50
C ARG A 264 1.76 -23.17 -23.45
N GLY A 265 3.04 -23.44 -23.23
CA GLY A 265 3.55 -24.82 -23.16
C GLY A 265 3.02 -25.59 -21.94
N GLY A 266 2.82 -24.92 -20.81
CA GLY A 266 2.28 -25.55 -19.60
C GLY A 266 0.77 -25.82 -19.61
N ALA A 267 0.04 -25.42 -20.67
CA ALA A 267 -1.40 -25.66 -20.80
C ALA A 267 -1.74 -26.96 -21.57
N LEU A 268 -0.73 -27.72 -21.97
CA LEU A 268 -0.85 -28.97 -22.74
C LEU A 268 -0.44 -30.22 -21.94
N GLY A 269 -0.28 -30.09 -20.62
CA GLY A 269 0.07 -31.17 -19.70
C GLY A 269 -0.97 -31.37 -18.61
#